data_AF-N1VLT7-F1
#
_entry.id   AF-N1VLT7-F1
#
_cell.length_a   1.000
_cell.length_b   1.000
_cell.length_c   1.000
_cell.angle_alpha   90.00
_cell.angle_beta   90.00
_cell.angle_gamma   90.00
#
_symmetry.space_group_name_H-M   'P 1'
#
loop_
_entity.id
_entity.type
_entity.pdbx_description
1 polymer ?
#
loop_
_entity_poly.entity_id
_entity_poly.type
_entity_poly.pdbx_seq_one_letter_code
_entity_poly.pdbx_strand_id
1 'polypeptide(L)'
;MHRDMARELQHEIVGNITLFQKLFDKWRIDFNRNRPHEALAMKTPEQVYVKSNKLFDPNADLLISYPYGFKQRHVNDRGYINYNGHLIMIGNPFNGFNVGIKKENDPVSIWFGSNKLGLIDQNLFLIISDPDSYKVHKPRKITKKCYTSLDA
;
A
#
# COMPACT_ATOMS: atom_id res chain seq x y z
N MET A 1 -7.81 13.51 -2.68
CA MET A 1 -7.97 14.49 -3.77
C MET A 1 -6.76 15.42 -3.79
N HIS A 2 -6.28 15.88 -4.95
CA HIS A 2 -5.10 16.76 -5.04
C HIS A 2 -5.44 18.17 -4.54
N ARG A 3 -4.65 18.72 -3.61
CA ARG A 3 -4.98 20.00 -2.94
C ARG A 3 -5.10 21.17 -3.90
N ASP A 4 -4.21 21.27 -4.88
CA ASP A 4 -4.19 22.40 -5.81
C ASP A 4 -5.31 22.31 -6.86
N MET A 5 -5.72 21.09 -7.22
CA MET A 5 -6.89 20.87 -8.09
C MET A 5 -8.17 21.31 -7.38
N ALA A 6 -8.31 20.96 -6.10
CA ALA A 6 -9.48 21.35 -5.30
C ALA A 6 -9.59 22.88 -5.18
N ARG A 7 -8.45 23.55 -4.95
CA ARG A 7 -8.38 25.01 -4.88
C ARG A 7 -8.73 25.67 -6.21
N GLU A 8 -8.17 25.18 -7.31
CA GLU A 8 -8.24 25.87 -8.61
C GLU A 8 -9.52 25.57 -9.40
N LEU A 9 -10.09 24.38 -9.26
CA LEU A 9 -11.19 23.91 -10.12
C LEU A 9 -12.49 23.55 -9.40
N GLN A 10 -12.46 23.35 -8.08
CA GLN A 10 -13.60 22.81 -7.34
C GLN A 10 -14.17 23.79 -6.31
N HIS A 11 -13.80 25.06 -6.40
CA HIS A 11 -14.32 26.09 -5.50
C HIS A 11 -15.83 26.32 -5.71
N GLU A 12 -16.32 26.17 -6.94
CA GLU A 12 -17.74 26.27 -7.28
C GLU A 12 -18.14 25.19 -8.30
N ILE A 13 -19.28 24.52 -8.07
CA ILE A 13 -19.83 23.52 -9.00
C ILE A 13 -20.89 24.21 -9.88
N VAL A 14 -20.42 25.00 -10.85
CA VAL A 14 -21.28 25.65 -11.84
C VAL A 14 -21.04 25.02 -13.22
N GLY A 15 -22.02 24.25 -13.72
CA GLY A 15 -21.98 23.64 -15.05
C GLY A 15 -22.38 22.16 -15.10
N ASN A 16 -22.15 21.52 -16.25
CA ASN A 16 -22.42 20.10 -16.46
C ASN A 16 -21.14 19.25 -16.41
N ILE A 17 -21.30 17.92 -16.32
CA ILE A 17 -20.18 16.96 -16.20
C ILE A 17 -19.16 17.12 -17.34
N THR A 18 -19.63 17.37 -18.56
CA THR A 18 -18.78 17.56 -19.75
C THR A 18 -17.88 18.78 -19.63
N LEU A 19 -18.38 19.89 -19.08
CA LEU A 19 -17.60 21.10 -18.84
C LEU A 19 -16.47 20.81 -17.84
N PHE A 20 -16.79 20.18 -16.72
CA PHE A 20 -15.81 19.83 -15.69
C PHE A 20 -14.76 18.86 -16.20
N GLN A 21 -15.13 17.87 -17.02
CA GLN A 21 -14.17 16.96 -17.63
C GLN A 21 -13.13 17.73 -18.48
N LYS A 22 -13.57 18.68 -19.32
CA LYS A 22 -12.66 19.52 -20.11
C LYS A 22 -11.74 20.38 -19.23
N LEU A 23 -12.27 20.92 -18.14
CA LEU A 23 -11.47 21.69 -17.16
C LEU A 23 -10.41 20.82 -16.49
N PHE A 24 -10.78 19.61 -16.04
CA PHE A 24 -9.84 18.65 -15.46
C PHE A 24 -8.79 18.19 -16.46
N ASP A 25 -9.17 17.95 -17.71
CA ASP A 25 -8.22 17.57 -18.76
C ASP A 25 -7.23 18.71 -19.05
N LYS A 26 -7.70 19.96 -19.12
CA LYS A 26 -6.83 21.14 -19.28
C LYS A 26 -5.86 21.27 -18.10
N TRP A 27 -6.36 21.15 -16.88
CA TRP A 27 -5.54 21.23 -15.67
C TRP A 27 -4.51 20.11 -15.59
N ARG A 28 -4.89 18.88 -15.96
CA ARG A 28 -3.97 17.74 -16.01
C ARG A 28 -2.82 17.99 -16.98
N ILE A 29 -3.11 18.55 -18.15
CA ILE A 29 -2.08 18.91 -19.14
C ILE A 29 -1.15 19.97 -18.55
N ASP A 30 -1.70 21.04 -17.99
CA ASP A 30 -0.90 22.13 -17.39
C ASP A 30 -0.01 21.63 -16.24
N PHE A 31 -0.59 20.86 -15.32
CA PHE A 31 0.13 20.28 -14.19
C PHE A 31 1.27 19.38 -14.64
N ASN A 32 1.04 18.52 -15.63
CA ASN A 32 2.05 17.57 -16.09
C ASN A 32 3.15 18.22 -16.95
N ARG A 33 2.84 19.30 -17.69
CA ARG A 33 3.73 19.86 -18.71
C ARG A 33 4.40 21.17 -18.35
N ASN A 34 3.76 22.00 -17.54
CA ASN A 34 4.19 23.40 -17.34
C ASN A 34 4.60 23.71 -15.90
N ARG A 35 4.23 22.86 -14.93
CA ARG A 35 4.48 23.13 -13.51
C ARG A 35 5.72 22.37 -13.02
N PRO A 36 6.86 23.05 -12.80
CA PRO A 36 8.02 22.42 -12.21
C PRO A 36 7.78 22.15 -10.72
N HIS A 37 8.20 20.97 -10.25
CA HIS A 37 8.08 20.60 -8.84
C HIS A 37 9.46 20.54 -8.18
N GLU A 38 9.57 21.13 -6.99
CA GLU A 38 10.80 21.10 -6.19
C GLU A 38 11.24 19.67 -5.87
N ALA A 39 10.30 18.78 -5.54
CA ALA A 39 10.56 17.36 -5.30
C ALA A 39 11.11 16.61 -6.52
N LEU A 40 10.93 17.17 -7.73
CA LEU A 40 11.46 16.65 -8.99
C LEU A 40 12.64 17.50 -9.51
N ALA A 41 13.32 18.24 -8.63
CA ALA A 41 14.41 19.14 -8.98
C ALA A 41 14.04 20.16 -10.07
N MET A 42 12.86 20.79 -9.91
CA MET A 42 12.28 21.75 -10.87
C MET A 42 11.97 21.18 -12.25
N LYS A 43 11.83 19.86 -12.37
CA LYS A 43 11.30 19.20 -13.56
C LYS A 43 9.78 19.04 -13.47
N THR A 44 9.16 18.85 -14.63
CA THR A 44 7.72 18.61 -14.72
C THR A 44 7.42 17.11 -14.60
N PRO A 45 6.20 16.71 -14.19
CA PRO A 45 5.85 15.31 -14.08
C PRO A 45 6.05 14.52 -15.39
N GLU A 46 5.72 15.12 -16.54
CA GLU A 46 5.87 14.46 -17.85
C GLU A 46 7.34 14.14 -18.19
N GLN A 47 8.29 14.93 -17.68
CA GLN A 47 9.73 14.70 -17.88
C GLN A 47 10.29 13.55 -17.04
N VAL A 48 9.64 13.21 -15.93
CA VAL A 48 10.15 12.22 -14.96
C VAL A 48 9.38 10.91 -15.04
N TYR A 49 8.06 10.98 -15.11
CA TYR A 49 7.20 9.79 -15.07
C TYR A 49 6.94 9.26 -16.47
N VAL A 50 7.56 8.13 -16.78
CA VAL A 50 7.31 7.37 -18.00
C VAL A 50 6.45 6.15 -17.70
N LYS A 51 5.68 5.70 -18.70
CA LYS A 51 4.95 4.44 -18.60
C LYS A 51 5.95 3.31 -18.32
N SER A 52 5.65 2.48 -17.31
CA SER A 52 6.44 1.29 -17.02
C SER A 52 6.51 0.38 -18.25
N ASN A 53 7.71 -0.09 -18.59
CA ASN A 53 7.91 -1.13 -19.62
C ASN A 53 7.29 -2.47 -19.19
N LYS A 54 7.21 -2.71 -17.87
CA LYS A 54 6.53 -3.88 -17.33
C LYS A 54 5.03 -3.64 -17.38
N LEU A 55 4.34 -4.41 -18.23
CA LEU A 55 2.89 -4.44 -18.26
C LEU A 55 2.36 -4.98 -16.93
N PHE A 56 1.22 -4.45 -16.51
CA PHE A 56 0.49 -5.01 -15.39
C PHE A 56 0.01 -6.41 -15.79
N ASP A 57 0.45 -7.42 -15.05
CA ASP A 57 -0.03 -8.78 -15.19
C ASP A 57 -1.17 -8.99 -14.17
N PRO A 58 -2.43 -9.14 -14.61
CA PRO A 58 -3.57 -9.32 -13.71
C PRO A 58 -3.47 -10.61 -12.88
N ASN A 59 -2.58 -11.54 -13.24
CA ASN A 59 -2.33 -12.77 -12.52
C ASN A 59 -1.06 -12.73 -11.67
N ALA A 60 -0.36 -11.59 -11.59
CA ALA A 60 0.85 -11.44 -10.78
C ALA A 60 0.64 -11.79 -9.30
N ASP A 61 -0.56 -11.52 -8.78
CA ASP A 61 -0.94 -11.81 -7.39
C ASP A 61 -1.16 -13.32 -7.13
N LEU A 62 -1.42 -14.10 -8.19
CA LEU A 62 -1.56 -15.57 -8.14
C LEU A 62 -0.20 -16.30 -8.13
N LEU A 63 0.90 -15.56 -8.28
CA LEU A 63 2.26 -16.11 -8.44
C LEU A 63 3.08 -16.19 -7.14
N ILE A 64 2.47 -15.97 -5.97
CA ILE A 64 3.15 -16.22 -4.69
C ILE A 64 3.35 -17.73 -4.52
N SER A 65 4.43 -18.23 -5.11
CA SER A 65 4.88 -19.61 -5.02
C SER A 65 5.92 -19.73 -3.92
N TYR A 66 5.76 -20.73 -3.06
CA TYR A 66 6.72 -21.04 -2.02
C TYR A 66 7.56 -22.24 -2.46
N PRO A 67 8.89 -22.22 -2.25
CA PRO A 67 9.78 -23.31 -2.64
C PRO A 67 9.52 -24.56 -1.80
N TYR A 68 10.20 -25.66 -2.16
CA TYR A 68 10.14 -26.92 -1.42
C TYR A 68 10.40 -26.71 0.08
N GLY A 69 9.62 -27.39 0.93
CA GLY A 69 9.66 -27.27 2.40
C GLY A 69 8.64 -26.31 3.00
N PHE A 70 7.94 -25.51 2.18
CA PHE A 70 6.80 -24.70 2.62
C PHE A 70 5.47 -25.42 2.41
N LYS A 71 4.62 -25.41 3.44
CA LYS A 71 3.22 -25.78 3.33
C LYS A 71 2.37 -24.53 3.12
N GLN A 72 1.60 -24.47 2.05
CA GLN A 72 0.76 -23.32 1.75
C GLN A 72 -0.60 -23.43 2.47
N ARG A 73 -1.12 -22.30 2.95
CA ARG A 73 -2.48 -22.18 3.51
C ARG A 73 -3.16 -20.92 3.00
N HIS A 74 -4.41 -21.07 2.59
CA HIS A 74 -5.24 -19.95 2.17
C HIS A 74 -5.78 -19.18 3.38
N VAL A 75 -5.68 -17.85 3.32
CA VAL A 75 -6.25 -16.95 4.32
C VAL A 75 -7.69 -16.65 3.95
N ASN A 76 -8.63 -16.89 4.87
CA ASN A 76 -10.04 -16.63 4.65
C ASN A 76 -10.36 -15.12 4.61
N ASP A 77 -11.64 -14.79 4.42
CA ASP A 77 -12.19 -13.43 4.39
C ASP A 77 -12.09 -12.67 5.73
N ARG A 78 -11.68 -13.35 6.81
CA ARG A 78 -11.52 -12.80 8.16
C ARG A 78 -10.08 -12.76 8.64
N GLY A 79 -9.11 -13.04 7.76
CA GLY A 79 -7.68 -12.97 8.08
C GLY A 79 -7.13 -14.20 8.79
N TYR A 80 -7.86 -15.32 8.83
CA TYR A 80 -7.45 -16.55 9.50
C TYR A 80 -6.98 -17.64 8.55
N ILE A 81 -6.08 -18.49 9.03
CA ILE A 81 -5.76 -19.77 8.43
C ILE A 81 -6.11 -20.91 9.39
N ASN A 82 -6.41 -22.10 8.85
CA ASN A 82 -6.44 -23.31 9.64
C ASN A 82 -5.09 -24.04 9.59
N TYR A 83 -4.50 -24.25 10.76
CA TYR A 83 -3.27 -25.01 10.92
C TYR A 83 -3.41 -26.01 12.06
N ASN A 84 -3.25 -27.31 11.75
CA ASN A 84 -3.41 -28.42 12.70
C ASN A 84 -4.73 -28.39 13.50
N GLY A 85 -5.83 -27.91 12.92
CA GLY A 85 -7.13 -27.83 13.61
C GLY A 85 -7.34 -26.52 14.39
N HIS A 86 -6.32 -25.66 14.48
CA HIS A 86 -6.40 -24.37 15.15
C HIS A 86 -6.52 -23.23 14.14
N LEU A 87 -7.32 -22.21 14.48
CA LEU A 87 -7.44 -20.98 13.72
C LEU A 87 -6.36 -19.99 14.17
N ILE A 88 -5.48 -19.62 13.25
CA ILE A 88 -4.41 -18.66 13.49
C ILE A 88 -4.73 -17.37 12.76
N MET A 89 -4.74 -16.25 13.47
CA MET A 89 -4.95 -14.93 12.89
C MET A 89 -3.66 -14.46 12.21
N ILE A 90 -3.72 -14.22 10.90
CA ILE A 90 -2.67 -13.59 10.10
C ILE A 90 -2.97 -12.10 9.94
N GLY A 91 -4.22 -11.76 9.65
CA GLY A 91 -4.71 -10.39 9.46
C GLY A 91 -5.43 -10.16 8.13
N ASN A 92 -6.38 -9.22 8.14
CA ASN A 92 -7.22 -8.89 6.98
C ASN A 92 -6.46 -8.48 5.70
N PRO A 93 -5.28 -7.84 5.74
CA PRO A 93 -4.54 -7.50 4.53
C PRO A 93 -4.14 -8.72 3.68
N PHE A 94 -4.16 -9.93 4.26
CA PHE A 94 -3.76 -11.16 3.59
C PHE A 94 -4.95 -11.97 3.05
N ASN A 95 -6.18 -11.50 3.20
CA ASN A 95 -7.39 -12.19 2.74
C ASN A 95 -7.30 -12.57 1.26
N GLY A 96 -7.65 -13.81 0.92
CA GLY A 96 -7.63 -14.31 -0.45
C GLY A 96 -6.25 -14.75 -0.95
N PHE A 97 -5.19 -14.54 -0.17
CA PHE A 97 -3.85 -14.99 -0.52
C PHE A 97 -3.45 -16.29 0.19
N ASN A 98 -2.43 -16.95 -0.35
CA ASN A 98 -1.77 -18.08 0.29
C ASN A 98 -0.55 -17.61 1.09
N VAL A 99 -0.47 -18.02 2.35
CA VAL A 99 0.72 -17.89 3.20
C VAL A 99 1.51 -19.18 3.22
N GLY A 100 2.83 -19.06 3.33
CA GLY A 100 3.75 -20.19 3.44
C GLY A 100 4.06 -20.51 4.89
N ILE A 101 4.01 -21.79 5.25
CA ILE A 101 4.35 -22.29 6.58
C ILE A 101 5.59 -23.15 6.46
N LYS A 102 6.68 -22.77 7.13
CA LYS A 102 7.95 -23.51 7.12
C LYS A 102 8.17 -24.13 8.49
N LYS A 103 8.37 -25.46 8.54
CA LYS A 103 8.73 -26.20 9.75
C LYS A 103 10.25 -26.42 9.75
N GLU A 104 10.96 -25.76 10.65
CA GLU A 104 12.41 -25.98 10.85
C GLU A 104 12.64 -26.46 12.27
N ASN A 105 12.62 -27.79 12.50
CA ASN A 105 12.95 -28.46 13.77
C ASN A 105 12.35 -27.89 15.07
N ASP A 106 11.28 -27.09 14.95
CA ASP A 106 10.71 -26.22 15.98
C ASP A 106 11.60 -24.99 16.26
N PRO A 107 11.27 -23.79 15.74
CA PRO A 107 9.91 -23.23 15.59
C PRO A 107 9.29 -23.32 14.18
N VAL A 108 7.95 -23.18 14.12
CA VAL A 108 7.19 -23.05 12.87
C VAL A 108 7.09 -21.58 12.49
N SER A 109 7.49 -21.22 11.27
CA SER A 109 7.43 -19.84 10.77
C SER A 109 6.37 -19.64 9.70
N ILE A 110 5.76 -18.46 9.68
CA ILE A 110 4.78 -18.02 8.67
C ILE A 110 5.40 -16.95 7.78
N TRP A 111 5.18 -17.07 6.48
CA TRP A 111 5.73 -16.22 5.44
C TRP A 111 4.65 -15.74 4.48
N PHE A 112 4.82 -14.52 3.97
CA PHE A 112 4.06 -13.97 2.86
C PHE A 112 5.03 -13.57 1.74
N GLY A 113 5.08 -14.38 0.69
CA GLY A 113 6.11 -14.28 -0.34
C GLY A 113 7.51 -14.41 0.28
N SER A 114 8.37 -13.42 0.04
CA SER A 114 9.73 -13.36 0.60
C SER A 114 9.80 -12.78 2.02
N ASN A 115 8.68 -12.36 2.60
CA ASN A 115 8.64 -11.70 3.91
C ASN A 115 8.22 -12.67 5.01
N LYS A 116 9.06 -12.85 6.04
CA LYS A 116 8.68 -13.59 7.25
C LYS A 116 7.73 -12.73 8.08
N LEU A 117 6.54 -13.26 8.39
CA LEU A 117 5.56 -12.59 9.24
C LEU A 117 5.87 -12.84 10.73
N GLY A 118 6.38 -14.03 11.05
CA GLY A 118 6.75 -14.38 12.42
C GLY A 118 6.80 -15.88 12.66
N LEU A 119 6.85 -16.25 13.93
CA LEU A 119 6.82 -17.63 14.43
C LEU A 119 5.44 -17.94 15.02
N ILE A 120 5.00 -19.19 14.92
CA ILE A 120 3.79 -19.67 15.57
C ILE A 120 4.14 -20.09 16.99
N ASP A 121 3.47 -19.49 17.97
CA ASP A 121 3.45 -20.02 19.33
C ASP A 121 2.64 -21.34 19.34
N GLN A 122 3.27 -22.46 19.67
CA GLN A 122 2.60 -23.76 19.70
C GLN A 122 1.58 -23.91 20.83
N ASN A 123 1.65 -23.08 21.87
CA ASN A 123 0.73 -23.12 23.00
C ASN A 123 -0.49 -22.21 22.75
N LEU A 124 -0.24 -20.99 22.30
CA LEU A 124 -1.27 -19.96 22.12
C LEU A 124 -1.85 -19.91 20.71
N PHE A 125 -1.18 -20.53 19.73
CA PHE A 125 -1.54 -20.45 18.30
C PHE A 125 -1.61 -19.01 17.78
N LEU A 126 -0.74 -18.15 18.32
CA LEU A 126 -0.56 -16.77 17.91
C LEU A 126 0.72 -16.59 17.11
N ILE A 127 0.76 -15.55 16.29
CA ILE A 127 1.99 -15.15 15.59
C ILE A 127 2.82 -14.27 16.51
N ILE A 128 3.99 -14.76 16.89
CA ILE A 128 5.04 -13.96 17.51
C ILE A 128 5.82 -13.29 16.38
N SER A 129 5.63 -11.98 16.25
CA SER A 129 6.36 -11.17 15.27
C SER A 129 7.85 -11.15 15.64
N ASP A 130 8.74 -11.14 14.65
CA ASP A 130 10.16 -10.96 14.94
C ASP A 130 10.40 -9.58 15.58
N PRO A 131 11.28 -9.44 16.59
CA PRO A 131 11.53 -8.17 17.26
C PRO A 131 11.95 -7.04 16.30
N ASP A 132 12.59 -7.41 15.17
CA ASP A 132 13.10 -6.48 14.15
C ASP A 132 12.12 -6.28 12.97
N SER A 133 10.93 -6.90 13.00
CA SER A 133 9.96 -6.87 11.89
C SER A 133 9.25 -5.52 11.74
N TYR A 134 9.14 -4.73 12.80
CA TYR A 134 8.60 -3.39 12.72
C TYR A 134 9.72 -2.40 12.42
N LYS A 135 9.61 -1.69 11.28
CA LYS A 135 10.35 -0.43 11.14
C LYS A 135 9.84 0.48 12.25
N VAL A 136 10.70 0.89 13.18
CA VAL A 136 10.39 1.94 14.16
C VAL A 136 9.82 3.13 13.37
N HIS A 137 8.51 3.34 13.47
CA HIS A 137 7.87 4.47 12.80
C HIS A 137 8.50 5.72 13.39
N LYS A 138 9.30 6.43 12.58
CA LYS A 138 9.77 7.76 12.96
C LYS A 138 8.52 8.57 13.32
N PRO A 139 8.45 9.19 14.51
CA PRO A 139 7.29 9.97 14.89
C PRO A 139 7.01 10.97 13.77
N ARG A 140 5.76 11.01 13.30
CA ARG A 140 5.34 11.97 12.29
C ARG A 140 5.65 13.35 12.88
N LYS A 141 6.57 14.10 12.27
CA LYS A 141 6.81 15.50 12.63
C LYS A 141 5.52 16.28 12.37
N ILE A 142 4.72 16.48 13.39
CA ILE A 142 3.55 17.35 13.31
C ILE A 142 4.09 18.78 13.37
N THR A 143 4.34 19.38 12.20
CA THR A 143 4.56 20.83 12.13
C THR A 143 3.23 21.50 12.48
N LYS A 144 3.15 22.16 13.64
CA LYS A 144 2.04 23.07 13.96
C LYS A 144 2.00 24.14 12.88
N LYS A 145 1.04 24.06 11.97
CA LYS A 145 0.78 25.14 11.01
C LYS A 145 -0.03 26.21 11.74
N CYS A 146 0.64 27.24 12.22
CA CYS A 146 -0.02 28.49 12.54
C CYS A 146 -0.34 29.15 11.19
N TYR A 147 -1.61 29.15 10.80
CA TYR A 147 -2.06 30.07 9.76
C TYR A 147 -2.12 31.45 10.41
N THR A 148 -1.42 32.44 9.86
CA THR A 148 -1.69 33.83 10.20
C THR A 148 -3.10 34.13 9.73
N SER A 149 -4.00 34.44 10.66
CA SER A 149 -5.26 35.09 10.32
C SER A 149 -4.92 36.32 9.49
N LEU A 150 -5.48 36.41 8.29
CA LEU A 150 -5.47 37.67 7.54
C LEU A 150 -6.40 38.61 8.29
N ASP A 151 -5.82 39.44 9.14
CA ASP A 151 -6.42 40.73 9.48
C ASP A 151 -6.33 41.61 8.22
N ALA A 152 -7.46 41.76 7.53
CA ALA A 152 -7.82 42.91 6.69
C ALA A 152 -9.32 42.87 6.38
#